data_AF-A0A5C8LF63-F1
#
_entry.id   AF-A0A5C8LF63-F1
#
_cell.length_a   1.000
_cell.length_b   1.000
_cell.length_c   1.000
_cell.angle_alpha   90.00
_cell.angle_beta   90.00
_cell.angle_gamma   90.00
#
_symmetry.space_group_name_H-M   'P 1'
#
loop_
_entity.id
_entity.type
_entity.pdbx_description
1 polymer ?
#
loop_
_entity_poly.entity_id
_entity_poly.type
_entity_poly.pdbx_seq_one_letter_code
_entity_poly.pdbx_strand_id
1 'polypeptide(L)'
;MNTTKYEKYFSTDGFWSKLTKGAKKAGSKVIYTGLLLFYALDSPKTPLKAKVQIYGALGYLILPFDVIPDFLPIIGYVDDFSVLGLALVAVAKSIDDDVKMKAKKKLQDLFGANGVSSRDILDIDGQLLVKKNESLKVELEKK
;
A
#
# COMPACT_ATOMS: atom_id res chain seq x y z
N MET A 1 39.13 -5.79 14.16
CA MET A 1 37.96 -4.98 13.76
C MET A 1 36.89 -5.18 14.81
N ASN A 2 36.59 -4.16 15.62
CA ASN A 2 35.53 -4.22 16.64
C ASN A 2 34.20 -3.82 15.99
N THR A 3 33.34 -4.78 15.71
CA THR A 3 31.97 -4.54 15.25
C THR A 3 31.12 -4.03 16.41
N THR A 4 31.08 -2.70 16.51
CA THR A 4 29.93 -1.85 16.80
C THR A 4 28.98 -2.14 17.98
N LYS A 5 28.95 -1.15 18.89
CA LYS A 5 27.99 -0.79 19.97
C LYS A 5 26.47 -0.98 19.68
N TYR A 6 26.07 -1.31 18.45
CA TYR A 6 24.67 -1.39 17.99
C TYR A 6 24.06 -2.80 18.09
N GLU A 7 24.86 -3.86 18.07
CA GLU A 7 24.35 -5.25 18.20
C GLU A 7 23.69 -5.49 19.57
N LYS A 8 24.13 -4.76 20.60
CA LYS A 8 23.61 -4.91 21.97
C LYS A 8 22.17 -4.41 22.17
N TYR A 9 21.63 -3.64 21.22
CA TYR A 9 20.29 -3.02 21.30
C TYR A 9 19.33 -3.48 20.20
N PHE A 10 19.82 -4.24 19.24
CA PHE A 10 18.99 -4.78 18.16
C PHE A 10 18.55 -6.20 18.52
N SER A 11 17.27 -6.36 18.86
CA SER A 11 16.63 -7.68 18.89
C SER A 11 15.68 -7.80 17.71
N THR A 12 15.75 -8.93 17.01
CA THR A 12 14.84 -9.27 15.92
C THR A 12 13.38 -9.18 16.39
N ASP A 13 13.09 -9.65 17.60
CA ASP A 13 11.75 -9.60 18.19
C ASP A 13 11.27 -8.17 18.48
N GLY A 14 12.17 -7.30 18.97
CA GLY A 14 11.86 -5.89 19.22
C GLY A 14 11.57 -5.12 17.93
N PHE A 15 12.28 -5.44 16.84
CA PHE A 15 12.02 -4.90 15.52
C PHE A 15 10.62 -5.29 15.02
N TRP A 16 10.29 -6.59 15.01
CA TRP A 16 8.98 -7.06 14.59
C TRP A 16 7.85 -6.50 15.46
N SER A 17 8.06 -6.41 16.78
CA SER A 17 7.09 -5.80 17.69
C SER A 17 6.80 -4.33 17.34
N LYS A 18 7.83 -3.53 17.05
CA LYS A 18 7.66 -2.14 16.63
C LYS A 18 6.96 -2.04 15.27
N LEU A 19 7.35 -2.87 14.31
CA LEU A 19 6.74 -2.89 12.98
C LEU A 19 5.25 -3.24 13.06
N THR A 20 4.89 -4.32 13.77
CA THR A 20 3.49 -4.74 13.96
C THR A 20 2.70 -3.69 14.73
N LYS A 21 3.29 -3.03 15.73
CA LYS A 21 2.63 -1.91 16.44
C LYS A 21 2.38 -0.72 15.51
N GLY A 22 3.36 -0.35 14.69
CA GLY A 22 3.22 0.70 13.67
C GLY A 22 2.11 0.38 12.67
N ALA A 23 2.09 -0.85 12.16
CA ALA A 23 1.03 -1.34 11.27
C ALA A 23 -0.35 -1.26 11.94
N LYS A 24 -0.48 -1.73 13.18
CA LYS A 24 -1.73 -1.64 13.95
C LYS A 24 -2.18 -0.20 14.19
N LYS A 25 -1.25 0.72 14.41
CA LYS A 25 -1.52 2.16 14.57
C LYS A 25 -2.01 2.81 13.26
N ALA A 26 -1.41 2.45 12.13
CA ALA A 26 -1.84 2.92 10.81
C ALA A 26 -3.24 2.39 10.42
N GLY A 27 -3.61 1.23 10.94
CA GLY A 27 -4.92 0.62 10.74
C GLY A 27 -4.97 -0.33 9.54
N SER A 28 -5.91 -1.27 9.57
CA SER A 28 -6.00 -2.34 8.57
C SER A 28 -6.26 -1.80 7.17
N LYS A 29 -7.02 -0.71 7.03
CA LYS A 29 -7.30 -0.03 5.74
C LYS A 29 -6.03 0.45 5.04
N VAL A 30 -5.22 1.25 5.75
CA VAL A 30 -3.97 1.82 5.22
C VAL A 30 -2.99 0.71 4.85
N ILE A 31 -2.82 -0.28 5.74
CA ILE A 31 -1.93 -1.41 5.48
C ILE A 31 -2.42 -2.26 4.33
N TYR A 32 -3.73 -2.48 4.20
CA TYR A 32 -4.28 -3.20 3.07
C TYR A 32 -4.02 -2.49 1.74
N THR A 33 -4.27 -1.18 1.68
CA THR A 33 -3.93 -0.38 0.50
C THR A 33 -2.44 -0.46 0.16
N GLY A 34 -1.56 -0.33 1.15
CA GLY A 34 -0.11 -0.49 0.95
C GLY A 34 0.26 -1.88 0.42
N LEU A 35 -0.34 -2.94 0.96
CA LEU A 35 -0.11 -4.32 0.50
C LEU A 35 -0.60 -4.54 -0.94
N LEU A 36 -1.74 -3.97 -1.32
CA LEU A 36 -2.24 -4.01 -2.70
C LEU A 36 -1.24 -3.35 -3.66
N LEU A 37 -0.72 -2.18 -3.31
CA LEU A 37 0.30 -1.48 -4.10
C LEU A 37 1.59 -2.31 -4.19
N PHE A 38 2.06 -2.84 -3.07
CA PHE A 38 3.27 -3.66 -3.01
C PHE A 38 3.17 -4.89 -3.90
N TYR A 39 2.11 -5.69 -3.77
CA TYR A 39 1.95 -6.89 -4.60
C TYR A 39 1.61 -6.56 -6.07
N ALA A 40 1.09 -5.38 -6.37
CA ALA A 40 0.93 -4.93 -7.75
C ALA A 40 2.27 -4.67 -8.47
N LEU A 41 3.39 -4.43 -7.75
CA LEU A 41 4.72 -4.28 -8.37
C LEU A 41 5.16 -5.55 -9.11
N ASP A 42 4.79 -6.72 -8.57
CA ASP A 42 5.11 -8.03 -9.14
C ASP A 42 4.22 -8.38 -10.34
N SER A 43 3.09 -7.70 -10.51
CA SER A 43 2.19 -7.97 -11.62
C SER A 43 2.82 -7.51 -12.95
N PRO A 44 2.89 -8.40 -13.97
CA PRO A 44 3.36 -8.01 -15.31
C PRO A 44 2.38 -7.03 -15.98
N LYS A 45 1.14 -6.95 -15.50
CA LYS A 45 0.11 -6.02 -15.98
C LYS A 45 0.29 -4.60 -15.44
N THR A 46 1.28 -4.36 -14.57
CA THR A 46 1.54 -3.03 -14.00
C THR A 46 2.51 -2.26 -14.88
N PRO A 47 2.07 -1.15 -15.53
CA PRO A 47 2.94 -0.34 -16.35
C PRO A 47 4.10 0.25 -15.56
N LEU A 48 5.26 0.48 -16.21
CA LEU A 48 6.44 1.01 -15.54
C LEU A 48 6.17 2.35 -14.83
N LYS A 49 5.42 3.26 -15.46
CA LYS A 49 5.00 4.54 -14.85
C LYS A 49 4.21 4.33 -13.56
N ALA A 50 3.33 3.34 -13.53
CA ALA A 50 2.56 2.96 -12.35
C ALA A 50 3.46 2.39 -11.24
N LYS A 51 4.48 1.58 -11.59
CA LYS A 51 5.46 1.09 -10.61
C LYS A 51 6.22 2.22 -9.92
N VAL A 52 6.62 3.26 -10.66
CA VAL A 52 7.28 4.45 -10.09
C VAL A 52 6.36 5.16 -9.09
N GLN A 53 5.08 5.32 -9.43
CA GLN A 53 4.09 5.91 -8.52
C GLN A 53 3.88 5.07 -7.25
N ILE A 54 3.82 3.73 -7.40
CA ILE A 54 3.75 2.81 -6.27
C ILE A 54 4.97 2.99 -5.35
N TYR A 55 6.19 3.03 -5.89
CA TYR A 55 7.39 3.21 -5.07
C TYR A 55 7.36 4.53 -4.30
N GLY A 56 6.90 5.61 -4.91
CA GLY A 56 6.71 6.89 -4.21
C GLY A 56 5.70 6.78 -3.07
N ALA A 57 4.55 6.16 -3.32
CA ALA A 57 3.49 6.00 -2.33
C ALA A 57 3.89 5.07 -1.16
N LEU A 58 4.60 3.96 -1.45
CA LEU A 58 5.11 3.06 -0.41
C LEU A 58 6.27 3.68 0.37
N GLY A 59 7.14 4.45 -0.30
CA GLY A 59 8.18 5.23 0.35
C GLY A 59 7.56 6.19 1.37
N TYR A 60 6.55 6.96 0.94
CA TYR A 60 5.81 7.85 1.83
C TYR A 60 5.17 7.13 3.03
N LEU A 61 4.61 5.94 2.83
CA LEU A 61 3.99 5.14 3.90
C LEU A 61 4.99 4.67 4.98
N ILE A 62 6.22 4.32 4.59
CA ILE A 62 7.24 3.72 5.48
C ILE A 62 8.13 4.78 6.11
N LEU A 63 8.33 5.92 5.44
CA LEU A 63 9.22 6.96 5.92
C LEU A 63 8.60 7.61 7.19
N PRO A 64 9.38 7.74 8.27
CA PRO A 64 8.93 8.43 9.48
C PRO A 64 8.87 9.93 9.20
N PHE A 65 7.77 10.40 8.61
CA PHE A 65 7.31 11.80 8.46
C PHE A 65 8.28 12.91 7.94
N ASP A 66 9.59 12.69 7.83
CA ASP A 66 10.61 13.76 7.83
C ASP A 66 11.59 13.70 6.63
N VAL A 67 11.25 13.00 5.55
CA VAL A 67 12.15 12.78 4.40
C VAL A 67 11.57 13.28 3.07
N ILE A 68 10.45 14.00 3.08
CA ILE A 68 10.01 14.74 1.88
C ILE A 68 10.74 16.07 1.92
N PRO A 69 11.75 16.29 1.08
CA PRO A 69 12.43 17.57 1.03
C PRO A 69 11.48 18.60 0.42
N ASP A 70 11.68 19.88 0.77
CA ASP A 70 10.91 21.05 0.28
C ASP A 70 10.89 21.24 -1.27
N PHE A 71 11.43 20.31 -2.06
CA PHE A 71 11.54 20.38 -3.52
C PHE A 71 10.31 19.85 -4.28
N LEU A 72 9.20 19.52 -3.60
CA LEU A 72 7.92 19.17 -4.21
C LEU A 72 6.89 20.30 -4.00
N PRO A 73 7.02 21.46 -4.68
CA PRO A 73 6.14 22.62 -4.53
C PRO A 73 4.67 22.38 -4.98
N ILE A 74 4.31 21.15 -5.33
CA ILE A 74 2.99 20.76 -5.85
C ILE A 74 2.15 20.04 -4.76
N ILE A 75 2.75 19.58 -3.65
CA ILE A 75 2.08 18.72 -2.64
C ILE A 75 1.59 19.56 -1.44
N GLY A 76 0.84 20.63 -1.70
CA GLY A 76 0.31 21.50 -0.64
C GLY A 76 -0.98 21.01 0.04
N TYR A 77 -1.59 19.91 -0.41
CA TYR A 77 -2.96 19.52 0.01
C TYR A 77 -3.24 18.01 0.10
N VAL A 78 -2.21 17.16 0.07
CA VAL A 78 -2.42 15.71 0.04
C VAL A 78 -2.36 15.16 1.47
N ASP A 79 -3.51 14.97 2.10
CA ASP A 79 -3.64 14.25 3.38
C ASP A 79 -3.10 12.80 3.26
N ASP A 80 -2.54 12.21 4.33
CA ASP A 80 -1.72 10.98 4.31
C ASP A 80 -2.37 9.79 3.55
N PHE A 81 -3.71 9.73 3.56
CA PHE A 81 -4.50 8.70 2.87
C PHE A 81 -4.71 8.98 1.37
N SER A 82 -4.66 10.24 0.96
CA SER A 82 -4.92 10.68 -0.41
C SER A 82 -3.80 10.26 -1.38
N VAL A 83 -2.54 10.26 -0.93
CA VAL A 83 -1.40 9.76 -1.74
C VAL A 83 -1.62 8.29 -2.10
N LEU A 84 -1.98 7.47 -1.10
CA LEU A 84 -2.22 6.05 -1.27
C LEU A 84 -3.44 5.79 -2.16
N GLY A 85 -4.52 6.57 -1.98
CA GLY A 85 -5.71 6.50 -2.82
C GLY A 85 -5.42 6.80 -4.30
N LEU A 86 -4.64 7.85 -4.58
CA LEU A 86 -4.24 8.21 -5.94
C LEU A 86 -3.38 7.12 -6.60
N ALA A 87 -2.39 6.59 -5.87
CA ALA A 87 -1.58 5.48 -6.36
C ALA A 87 -2.46 4.25 -6.63
N LEU A 88 -3.40 3.94 -5.75
CA LEU A 88 -4.32 2.80 -5.90
C LEU A 88 -5.18 2.96 -7.15
N VAL A 89 -5.73 4.15 -7.40
CA VAL A 89 -6.49 4.44 -8.62
C VAL A 89 -5.64 4.28 -9.88
N ALA A 90 -4.40 4.75 -9.86
CA ALA A 90 -3.48 4.65 -11.00
C ALA A 90 -3.17 3.20 -11.37
N VAL A 91 -3.18 2.29 -10.39
CA VAL A 91 -2.84 0.87 -10.58
C VAL A 91 -4.02 -0.08 -10.47
N ALA A 92 -5.24 0.44 -10.29
CA ALA A 92 -6.45 -0.36 -10.08
C ALA A 92 -6.67 -1.42 -11.18
N LYS A 93 -6.31 -1.10 -12.42
CA LYS A 93 -6.39 -2.03 -13.58
C LYS A 93 -5.43 -3.23 -13.46
N SER A 94 -4.32 -3.05 -12.74
CA SER A 94 -3.27 -4.04 -12.57
C SER A 94 -3.45 -4.88 -11.30
N ILE A 95 -4.39 -4.49 -10.43
CA ILE A 95 -4.80 -5.24 -9.24
C ILE A 95 -5.79 -6.33 -9.67
N ASP A 96 -5.30 -7.54 -9.84
CA ASP A 96 -6.11 -8.72 -10.05
C ASP A 96 -6.30 -9.53 -8.75
N ASP A 97 -7.00 -10.65 -8.87
CA ASP A 97 -7.40 -11.44 -7.70
C ASP A 97 -6.20 -12.10 -7.00
N ASP A 98 -5.09 -12.34 -7.72
CA ASP A 98 -3.84 -12.82 -7.13
C ASP A 98 -3.23 -11.74 -6.21
N VAL A 99 -3.16 -10.48 -6.68
CA VAL A 99 -2.70 -9.34 -5.87
C VAL A 99 -3.57 -9.18 -4.63
N LYS A 100 -4.90 -9.21 -4.77
CA LYS A 100 -5.83 -9.09 -3.63
C LYS A 100 -5.67 -10.24 -2.64
N MET A 101 -5.50 -11.47 -3.13
CA MET A 101 -5.33 -12.65 -2.28
C MET A 101 -4.03 -12.57 -1.47
N LYS A 102 -2.91 -12.22 -2.10
CA LYS A 102 -1.62 -12.01 -1.41
C LYS A 102 -1.73 -10.90 -0.36
N ALA A 103 -2.36 -9.78 -0.71
CA ALA A 103 -2.57 -8.67 0.21
C ALA A 103 -3.44 -9.07 1.42
N LYS A 104 -4.57 -9.75 1.19
CA LYS A 104 -5.46 -10.23 2.27
C LYS A 104 -4.78 -11.24 3.17
N LYS A 105 -4.02 -12.19 2.61
CA LYS A 105 -3.26 -13.17 3.39
C LYS A 105 -2.26 -12.48 4.32
N LYS A 106 -1.47 -11.54 3.79
CA LYS A 106 -0.50 -10.81 4.60
C LYS A 106 -1.16 -9.91 5.64
N LEU A 107 -2.30 -9.31 5.32
CA LEU A 107 -3.10 -8.54 6.26
C LEU A 107 -3.64 -9.42 7.41
N GLN A 108 -4.09 -10.64 7.10
CA GLN A 108 -4.53 -11.62 8.08
C GLN A 108 -3.40 -11.99 9.06
N ASP A 109 -2.19 -12.18 8.56
CA ASP A 109 -1.02 -12.48 9.40
C ASP A 109 -0.72 -11.34 10.39
N LEU A 110 -1.01 -10.09 10.02
CA LEU A 110 -0.71 -8.89 10.82
C LEU A 110 -1.84 -8.50 11.81
N PHE A 111 -3.10 -8.68 11.41
CA PHE A 111 -4.28 -8.20 12.15
C PHE A 111 -5.24 -9.31 12.59
N GLY A 112 -5.01 -10.56 12.19
CA GLY A 112 -5.94 -11.67 12.39
C GLY A 112 -7.17 -11.59 11.47
N ALA A 113 -8.07 -12.57 11.61
CA ALA A 113 -9.28 -12.69 10.78
C ALA A 113 -10.22 -11.47 10.89
N ASN A 114 -10.24 -10.83 12.06
CA ASN A 114 -11.06 -9.65 12.33
C ASN A 114 -10.57 -8.42 11.55
N GLY A 115 -9.28 -8.31 11.24
CA GLY A 115 -8.75 -7.18 10.48
C GLY A 115 -9.04 -7.22 8.99
N VAL A 116 -9.24 -8.43 8.43
CA VAL A 116 -9.55 -8.64 7.01
C VAL A 116 -11.06 -8.53 6.74
N SER A 117 -11.88 -8.87 7.73
CA SER A 117 -13.34 -8.85 7.61
C SER A 117 -13.97 -7.48 7.92
N SER A 118 -13.14 -6.44 8.11
CA SER A 118 -13.61 -5.08 8.36
C SER A 118 -14.33 -4.50 7.14
N ARG A 119 -15.39 -3.71 7.38
CA ARG A 119 -16.11 -2.98 6.32
C ARG A 119 -15.18 -2.20 5.41
N ASP A 120 -14.13 -1.59 5.96
CA ASP A 120 -13.13 -0.83 5.20
C ASP A 120 -12.45 -1.63 4.08
N ILE A 121 -12.21 -2.93 4.29
CA ILE A 121 -11.54 -3.80 3.30
C ILE A 121 -12.51 -4.14 2.18
N LEU A 122 -13.78 -4.42 2.52
CA LEU A 122 -14.85 -4.66 1.56
C LEU A 122 -15.13 -3.41 0.72
N ASP A 123 -15.06 -2.22 1.32
CA ASP A 123 -15.24 -0.96 0.62
C ASP A 123 -14.11 -0.72 -0.39
N ILE A 124 -12.86 -1.02 -0.04
CA ILE A 124 -11.72 -0.95 -0.98
C ILE A 124 -11.92 -1.92 -2.16
N ASP A 125 -12.29 -3.17 -1.89
CA ASP A 125 -12.57 -4.15 -2.95
C ASP A 125 -13.72 -3.69 -3.86
N GLY A 126 -14.79 -3.14 -3.27
CA GLY A 126 -15.92 -2.57 -4.00
C GLY A 126 -15.49 -1.42 -4.92
N GLN A 127 -14.66 -0.50 -4.44
CA GLN A 127 -14.11 0.60 -5.24
C GLN A 127 -13.26 0.09 -6.41
N LEU A 128 -12.41 -0.91 -6.19
CA LEU A 128 -11.60 -1.53 -7.25
C LEU A 128 -12.48 -2.18 -8.32
N LEU A 129 -13.57 -2.84 -7.93
CA LEU A 129 -14.53 -3.42 -8.88
C LEU A 129 -15.26 -2.34 -9.69
N VAL A 130 -15.73 -1.27 -9.06
CA VAL A 130 -16.37 -0.14 -9.75
C VAL A 130 -15.42 0.47 -10.77
N LYS A 131 -14.18 0.79 -10.37
CA LYS A 131 -13.14 1.33 -11.26
C LYS A 131 -12.84 0.43 -12.45
N LYS A 132 -12.79 -0.88 -12.22
CA LYS A 132 -12.58 -1.88 -13.28
C LYS A 132 -13.74 -1.86 -14.28
N ASN A 133 -14.97 -1.82 -13.79
CA ASN A 133 -16.17 -1.78 -14.65
C ASN A 133 -16.29 -0.47 -15.45
N GLU A 134 -15.99 0.69 -14.85
CA GLU A 134 -15.93 1.97 -15.56
C GLU A 134 -14.91 1.93 -16.70
N SER A 135 -13.74 1.36 -16.43
CA SER A 135 -12.67 1.23 -17.43
C SER A 135 -13.08 0.38 -18.62
N LEU A 136 -13.81 -0.72 -18.37
CA LEU A 136 -14.31 -1.61 -19.40
C LEU A 136 -15.38 -0.93 -20.26
N LYS A 137 -16.30 -0.16 -19.65
CA LYS A 137 -17.32 0.61 -20.38
C LYS A 137 -16.70 1.60 -21.37
N VAL A 138 -15.72 2.38 -20.91
CA VAL A 138 -15.00 3.35 -21.76
C VAL A 138 -14.27 2.67 -22.93
N GLU A 139 -13.79 1.44 -22.75
CA GLU A 139 -13.12 0.68 -23.82
C GLU A 139 -14.11 0.11 -24.84
N LEU A 140 -15.32 -0.24 -24.41
CA LEU A 140 -16.41 -0.70 -25.28
C LEU A 140 -17.02 0.45 -26.09
N GLU A 141 -17.15 1.65 -25.53
CA GLU A 141 -17.68 2.84 -26.22
C GLU A 141 -16.73 3.42 -27.28
N LYS A 142 -15.45 3.02 -27.27
CA LYS A 142 -14.43 3.44 -28.25
C LYS A 142 -14.31 2.50 -29.45
N LYS A 143 -15.08 1.41 -29.49
CA LYS A 143 -15.16 0.47 -30.63
C LYS A 143 -16.42 0.75 -31.45
#